data_AF-A0A7C7VUF8-F1
#
_entry.id   AF-A0A7C7VUF8-F1
#
_cell.length_a   1.000
_cell.length_b   1.000
_cell.length_c   1.000
_cell.angle_alpha   90.00
_cell.angle_beta   90.00
_cell.angle_gamma   90.00
#
_symmetry.space_group_name_H-M   'P 1'
#
loop_
_entity.id
_entity.type
_entity.pdbx_description
1 polymer ?
#
loop_
_entity_poly.entity_id
_entity_poly.type
_entity_poly.pdbx_seq_one_letter_code
_entity_poly.pdbx_strand_id
1 'polypeptide(L)'
;MLDNAEAGIQHALTQLPHLTGVLVSGSDLPLLTSAIVDRFVEECLKTDHDLYYGVVERSVMEGRFPTSRRTYVRLTEGEFAGGDLLLLRRGALTANRELWRRLASARKSPIRQARMLGGVWPLIKLLTGRMSLAEGERRASRALRVRGRAVVCAWPEIGMDVDKPFQLDIARAELEARSGASPL
;
A
#
# COMPACT_ATOMS: atom_id res chain seq x y z
N MET A 1 -8.73 -8.11 8.90
CA MET A 1 -7.59 -7.73 8.04
C MET A 1 -6.53 -6.96 8.82
N LEU A 2 -6.79 -5.73 9.30
CA LEU A 2 -5.79 -4.97 10.10
C LEU A 2 -5.41 -5.66 11.42
N ASP A 3 -6.36 -6.31 12.08
CA ASP A 3 -6.09 -7.05 13.32
C ASP A 3 -5.13 -8.24 13.08
N ASN A 4 -5.18 -8.87 11.89
CA ASN A 4 -4.25 -9.94 11.52
C ASN A 4 -2.85 -9.39 11.28
N ALA A 5 -2.74 -8.23 10.61
CA ALA A 5 -1.46 -7.56 10.41
C ALA A 5 -0.84 -7.12 11.74
N GLU A 6 -1.64 -6.55 12.66
CA GLU A 6 -1.19 -6.19 14.01
C GLU A 6 -0.69 -7.43 14.78
N ALA A 7 -1.43 -8.53 14.75
CA ALA A 7 -1.05 -9.78 15.41
C ALA A 7 0.26 -10.36 14.85
N GLY A 8 0.40 -10.41 13.52
CA GLY A 8 1.63 -10.87 12.86
C GLY A 8 2.84 -10.01 13.22
N ILE A 9 2.66 -8.70 13.29
CA ILE A 9 3.71 -7.76 13.72
C ILE A 9 4.10 -7.96 15.18
N GLN A 10 3.13 -8.13 16.10
CA GLN A 10 3.45 -8.42 17.50
C GLN A 10 4.26 -9.71 17.63
N HIS A 11 3.85 -10.73 16.89
CA HIS A 11 4.54 -12.01 16.86
C HIS A 11 5.98 -11.84 16.37
N ALA A 12 6.17 -11.15 15.23
CA ALA A 12 7.50 -10.87 14.68
C ALA A 12 8.40 -10.11 15.66
N LEU A 13 7.89 -9.07 16.33
CA LEU A 13 8.66 -8.30 17.32
C LEU A 13 9.03 -9.12 18.57
N THR A 14 8.17 -10.06 18.96
CA THR A 14 8.42 -10.96 20.09
C THR A 14 9.51 -11.98 19.76
N GLN A 15 9.45 -12.57 18.56
CA GLN A 15 10.42 -13.58 18.11
C GLN A 15 11.75 -12.97 17.69
N LEU A 16 11.73 -11.75 17.14
CA LEU A 16 12.89 -11.07 16.56
C LEU A 16 13.00 -9.65 17.15
N PRO A 17 13.49 -9.51 18.40
CA PRO A 17 13.52 -8.22 19.11
C PRO A 17 14.46 -7.19 18.49
N HIS A 18 15.33 -7.61 17.56
CA HIS A 18 16.29 -6.76 16.85
C HIS A 18 15.81 -6.27 15.48
N LEU A 19 14.57 -6.58 15.08
CA LEU A 19 14.02 -6.08 13.81
C LEU A 19 14.09 -4.55 13.74
N THR A 20 14.52 -4.06 12.58
CA THR A 20 14.59 -2.63 12.24
C THR A 20 13.34 -2.17 11.48
N GLY A 21 12.58 -3.11 10.94
CA GLY A 21 11.28 -2.90 10.32
C GLY A 21 10.60 -4.22 9.95
N VAL A 22 9.35 -4.12 9.52
CA VAL A 22 8.52 -5.24 9.03
C VAL A 22 7.87 -4.82 7.73
N LEU A 23 7.99 -5.66 6.70
CA LEU A 23 7.19 -5.57 5.49
C LEU A 23 5.90 -6.38 5.69
N VAL A 24 4.77 -5.76 5.41
CA VAL A 24 3.45 -6.38 5.40
C VAL A 24 2.98 -6.46 3.96
N SER A 25 2.46 -7.62 3.58
CA SER A 25 1.86 -7.86 2.28
C SER A 25 0.42 -8.32 2.43
N GLY A 26 -0.44 -7.96 1.47
CA GLY A 26 -1.66 -8.70 1.19
C GLY A 26 -1.33 -10.16 0.87
N SER A 27 -2.22 -11.08 1.27
CA SER A 27 -2.03 -12.53 1.05
C SER A 27 -2.49 -12.99 -0.34
N ASP A 28 -3.08 -12.08 -1.11
CA ASP A 28 -3.78 -12.29 -2.37
C ASP A 28 -3.10 -11.57 -3.54
N LEU A 29 -1.78 -11.41 -3.46
CA LEU A 29 -0.91 -10.91 -4.54
C LEU A 29 -0.18 -12.06 -5.25
N PRO A 30 -0.86 -12.91 -6.05
CA PRO A 30 -0.26 -14.12 -6.63
C PRO A 30 0.86 -13.83 -7.65
N LEU A 31 0.89 -12.62 -8.20
CA LEU A 31 1.88 -12.22 -9.22
C LEU A 31 3.13 -11.58 -8.61
N LEU A 32 3.13 -11.31 -7.30
CA LEU A 32 4.26 -10.74 -6.58
C LEU A 32 5.47 -11.67 -6.65
N THR A 33 6.66 -11.09 -6.83
CA THR A 33 7.92 -11.83 -6.91
C THR A 33 8.90 -11.29 -5.87
N SER A 34 9.90 -12.10 -5.49
CA SER A 34 10.99 -11.67 -4.60
C SER A 34 11.70 -10.43 -5.13
N ALA A 35 11.97 -10.36 -6.44
CA ALA A 35 12.61 -9.20 -7.06
C ALA A 35 11.79 -7.91 -6.86
N ILE A 36 10.45 -7.97 -6.97
CA ILE A 36 9.60 -6.80 -6.71
C ILE A 36 9.66 -6.39 -5.24
N VAL A 37 9.66 -7.37 -4.33
CA VAL A 37 9.79 -7.13 -2.88
C VAL A 37 11.12 -6.46 -2.55
N ASP A 38 12.23 -6.99 -3.06
CA ASP A 38 13.57 -6.44 -2.84
C ASP A 38 13.66 -5.00 -3.32
N ARG A 39 13.19 -4.75 -4.55
CA ARG A 39 13.16 -3.40 -5.12
C ARG A 39 12.28 -2.44 -4.33
N PHE A 40 11.11 -2.88 -3.87
CA PHE A 40 10.25 -2.05 -3.03
C PHE A 40 10.95 -1.65 -1.73
N VAL A 41 11.63 -2.59 -1.08
CA VAL A 41 12.41 -2.32 0.15
C VAL A 41 13.56 -1.36 -0.15
N GLU A 42 14.32 -1.58 -1.23
CA GLU A 42 15.37 -0.66 -1.69
C GLU A 42 14.85 0.77 -1.87
N GLU A 43 13.72 0.96 -2.57
CA GLU A 43 13.10 2.27 -2.76
C GLU A 43 12.70 2.92 -1.44
N CYS A 44 12.13 2.16 -0.50
CA CYS A 44 11.76 2.69 0.81
C CYS A 44 12.99 3.20 1.57
N LEU A 45 14.09 2.44 1.55
CA LEU A 45 15.30 2.73 2.30
C LEU A 45 16.12 3.91 1.75
N LYS A 46 15.77 4.44 0.56
CA LYS A 46 16.39 5.68 0.03
C LYS A 46 16.07 6.92 0.86
N THR A 47 15.05 6.87 1.72
CA THR A 47 14.73 7.97 2.63
C THR A 47 14.43 7.46 4.03
N ASP A 48 14.25 8.37 4.99
CA ASP A 48 13.97 8.03 6.38
C ASP A 48 12.55 8.44 6.79
N HIS A 49 11.61 7.51 6.64
CA HIS A 49 10.22 7.61 7.09
C HIS A 49 9.86 6.41 7.97
N ASP A 50 8.80 6.52 8.75
CA ASP A 50 8.39 5.47 9.68
C ASP A 50 7.45 4.45 9.02
N LEU A 51 6.73 4.86 7.97
CA LEU A 51 5.76 4.06 7.23
C LEU A 51 5.86 4.37 5.72
N TYR A 52 5.91 3.32 4.91
CA TYR A 52 5.88 3.42 3.44
C TYR A 52 4.72 2.61 2.89
N TYR A 53 3.97 3.19 1.96
CA TYR A 53 2.83 2.54 1.31
C TYR A 53 2.99 2.54 -0.21
N GLY A 54 2.92 1.36 -0.83
CA GLY A 54 3.03 1.21 -2.28
C GLY A 54 1.79 1.73 -3.01
N VAL A 55 2.00 2.51 -4.07
CA VAL A 55 0.95 2.94 -5.01
C VAL A 55 1.43 2.72 -6.44
N VAL A 56 0.51 2.48 -7.36
CA VAL A 56 0.81 2.23 -8.77
C VAL A 56 0.05 3.24 -9.62
N GLU A 57 0.73 3.89 -10.56
CA GLU A 57 0.06 4.79 -11.50
C GLU A 57 -0.87 4.00 -12.44
N ARG A 58 -2.01 4.59 -12.79
CA ARG A 58 -2.99 3.98 -13.69
C ARG A 58 -2.38 3.53 -15.02
N SER A 59 -1.50 4.32 -15.61
CA SER A 59 -0.82 3.99 -16.86
C SER A 59 0.01 2.70 -16.75
N VAL A 60 0.69 2.51 -15.61
CA VAL A 60 1.47 1.29 -15.30
C VAL A 60 0.54 0.11 -15.02
N MET A 61 -0.54 0.32 -14.26
CA MET A 61 -1.51 -0.71 -13.93
C MET A 61 -2.24 -1.23 -15.17
N GLU A 62 -2.84 -0.33 -15.95
CA GLU A 62 -3.61 -0.67 -17.16
C GLU A 62 -2.71 -1.07 -18.33
N GLY A 63 -1.44 -0.66 -18.33
CA GLY A 63 -0.46 -1.10 -19.34
C GLY A 63 -0.19 -2.61 -19.30
N ARG A 64 -0.32 -3.25 -18.13
CA ARG A 64 -0.18 -4.70 -17.98
C ARG A 64 -1.49 -5.43 -17.69
N PHE A 65 -2.35 -4.85 -16.85
CA PHE A 65 -3.61 -5.45 -16.41
C PHE A 65 -4.81 -4.55 -16.75
N PRO A 66 -5.10 -4.30 -18.05
CA PRO A 66 -6.15 -3.37 -18.48
C PRO A 66 -7.55 -3.77 -18.01
N THR A 67 -7.78 -5.06 -17.77
CA THR A 67 -9.07 -5.63 -17.34
C THR A 67 -9.17 -5.85 -15.83
N SER A 68 -8.16 -5.45 -15.05
CA SER A 68 -8.13 -5.60 -13.58
C SER A 68 -9.20 -4.76 -12.86
N ARG A 69 -9.72 -3.71 -13.50
CA ARG A 69 -10.76 -2.81 -12.95
C ARG A 69 -10.43 -2.32 -11.54
N ARG A 70 -9.16 -1.97 -11.29
CA ARG A 70 -8.74 -1.35 -10.03
C ARG A 70 -9.45 -0.03 -9.80
N THR A 71 -9.57 0.32 -8.53
CA THR A 71 -10.05 1.63 -8.12
C THR A 71 -8.88 2.60 -8.07
N TYR A 72 -9.05 3.77 -8.69
CA TYR A 72 -8.03 4.80 -8.74
C TYR A 72 -8.44 6.03 -7.92
N VAL A 73 -7.44 6.63 -7.28
CA VAL A 73 -7.56 7.93 -6.62
C VAL A 73 -6.90 8.97 -7.53
N ARG A 74 -7.65 10.01 -7.90
CA ARG A 74 -7.14 11.11 -8.70
C ARG A 74 -6.41 12.12 -7.81
N LEU A 75 -5.16 12.39 -8.13
CA LEU A 75 -4.30 13.39 -7.52
C LEU A 75 -3.79 14.35 -8.60
N THR A 76 -3.10 15.42 -8.20
CA THR A 76 -2.57 16.40 -9.16
C THR A 76 -1.52 15.82 -10.09
N GLU A 77 -0.79 14.81 -9.63
CA GLU A 77 0.31 14.15 -10.35
C GLU A 77 -0.19 13.02 -11.27
N GLY A 78 -1.43 12.55 -11.10
CA GLY A 78 -1.96 11.41 -11.85
C GLY A 78 -3.06 10.66 -11.10
N GLU A 79 -3.43 9.50 -11.64
CA GLU A 79 -4.37 8.57 -11.02
C GLU A 79 -3.61 7.36 -10.49
N PHE A 80 -3.85 7.00 -9.23
CA PHE A 80 -3.08 5.96 -8.54
C PHE A 80 -4.00 4.91 -7.93
N ALA A 81 -3.66 3.64 -8.15
CA ALA A 81 -4.20 2.52 -7.41
C ALA A 81 -3.35 2.28 -6.14
N GLY A 82 -4.02 1.88 -5.06
CA GLY A 82 -3.33 1.36 -3.89
C GLY A 82 -2.73 -0.01 -4.17
N GLY A 83 -1.49 -0.22 -3.74
CA GLY A 83 -0.89 -1.55 -3.64
C GLY A 83 -1.12 -2.16 -2.26
N ASP A 84 -0.72 -3.42 -2.10
CA ASP A 84 -0.83 -4.17 -0.85
C ASP A 84 0.53 -4.48 -0.23
N LEU A 85 1.53 -3.62 -0.48
CA LEU A 85 2.80 -3.61 0.25
C LEU A 85 2.89 -2.39 1.18
N LEU A 86 3.25 -2.66 2.44
CA LEU A 86 3.43 -1.67 3.49
C LEU A 86 4.71 -1.97 4.27
N LEU A 87 5.68 -1.06 4.29
CA LEU A 87 6.87 -1.18 5.14
C LEU A 87 6.72 -0.31 6.39
N LEU A 88 6.91 -0.90 7.57
CA LEU A 88 6.87 -0.21 8.86
C LEU A 88 8.24 -0.29 9.52
N ARG A 89 8.87 0.84 9.83
CA ARG A 89 10.12 0.86 10.60
C ARG A 89 9.83 0.68 12.09
N ARG A 90 10.83 0.21 12.84
CA ARG A 90 10.75 -0.07 14.29
C ARG A 90 10.07 1.03 15.10
N GLY A 91 10.34 2.31 14.80
CA GLY A 91 9.70 3.44 15.48
C GLY A 91 8.17 3.42 15.35
N ALA A 92 7.64 3.23 14.13
CA ALA A 92 6.20 3.08 13.90
C ALA A 92 5.65 1.81 14.56
N LEU A 93 6.41 0.72 14.56
CA LEU A 93 6.02 -0.53 15.20
C LEU A 93 5.84 -0.36 16.72
N THR A 94 6.73 0.37 17.39
CA THR A 94 6.62 0.60 18.85
C THR A 94 5.47 1.53 19.25
N ALA A 95 4.93 2.33 18.33
CA ALA A 95 3.71 3.11 18.55
C ALA A 95 2.42 2.25 18.57
N ASN A 96 2.57 0.95 18.29
CA ASN A 96 1.61 -0.16 18.27
C ASN A 96 0.14 0.20 18.45
N ARG A 97 -0.38 0.27 19.68
CA ARG A 97 -1.84 0.32 19.88
C ARG A 97 -2.49 1.59 19.36
N GLU A 98 -1.80 2.73 19.42
CA GLU A 98 -2.43 3.98 18.99
C GLU A 98 -2.42 4.10 17.47
N LEU A 99 -1.33 3.72 16.81
CA LEU A 99 -1.24 3.70 15.35
C LEU A 99 -2.25 2.72 14.73
N TRP A 100 -2.32 1.47 15.22
CA TRP A 100 -3.27 0.48 14.72
C TRP A 100 -4.72 0.89 14.95
N ARG A 101 -5.05 1.41 16.13
CA ARG A 101 -6.39 1.98 16.39
C ARG A 101 -6.72 3.10 15.43
N ARG A 102 -5.78 4.00 15.14
CA ARG A 102 -5.99 5.11 14.20
C ARG A 102 -6.21 4.61 12.78
N LEU A 103 -5.35 3.72 12.28
CA LEU A 103 -5.50 3.06 10.97
C LEU A 103 -6.85 2.32 10.85
N ALA A 104 -7.22 1.52 11.86
CA ALA A 104 -8.47 0.77 11.88
C ALA A 104 -9.70 1.70 11.96
N SER A 105 -9.62 2.77 12.75
CA SER A 105 -10.70 3.75 12.86
C SER A 105 -10.89 4.57 11.59
N ALA A 106 -9.79 4.86 10.88
CA ALA A 106 -9.82 5.58 9.61
C ALA A 106 -10.62 4.76 8.58
N ARG A 107 -10.30 3.48 8.39
CA ARG A 107 -10.97 2.62 7.39
C ARG A 107 -12.50 2.51 7.53
N LYS A 108 -13.05 2.70 8.73
CA LYS A 108 -14.47 2.40 9.03
C LYS A 108 -15.45 3.52 8.67
N SER A 109 -15.00 4.74 8.38
CA SER A 109 -15.92 5.84 8.04
C SER A 109 -15.22 6.94 7.22
N PRO A 110 -15.66 7.18 5.97
CA PRO A 110 -15.14 8.27 5.13
C PRO A 110 -15.25 9.66 5.80
N ILE A 111 -16.34 9.89 6.55
CA ILE A 111 -16.56 11.13 7.30
C ILE A 111 -15.53 11.29 8.43
N ARG A 112 -15.18 10.19 9.11
CA ARG A 112 -14.15 10.18 10.15
C ARG A 112 -12.75 10.40 9.56
N GLN A 113 -12.48 9.82 8.40
CA GLN A 113 -11.23 10.09 7.66
C GLN A 113 -11.11 11.57 7.30
N ALA A 114 -12.17 12.17 6.75
CA ALA A 114 -12.20 13.60 6.42
C ALA A 114 -11.90 14.47 7.65
N ARG A 115 -12.56 14.21 8.79
CA ARG A 115 -12.28 14.91 10.05
C ARG A 115 -10.82 14.74 10.50
N MET A 116 -10.28 13.52 10.42
CA MET A 116 -8.91 13.21 10.81
C MET A 116 -7.87 13.90 9.91
N LEU A 117 -8.18 14.07 8.63
CA LEU A 117 -7.32 14.75 7.63
C LEU A 117 -7.42 16.28 7.67
N GLY A 118 -8.21 16.84 8.60
CA GLY A 118 -8.31 18.28 8.84
C GLY A 118 -9.56 18.94 8.24
N GLY A 119 -10.67 18.22 8.11
CA GLY A 119 -11.99 18.78 7.76
C GLY A 119 -12.58 18.26 6.45
N VAL A 120 -13.59 18.94 5.91
CA VAL A 120 -14.24 18.55 4.63
C VAL A 120 -13.43 19.00 3.41
N TRP A 121 -12.63 20.06 3.52
CA TRP A 121 -11.85 20.61 2.42
C TRP A 121 -10.85 19.64 1.76
N PRO A 122 -10.11 18.82 2.52
CA PRO A 122 -9.23 17.80 1.94
C PRO A 122 -10.02 16.74 1.17
N LEU A 123 -11.20 16.36 1.67
CA LEU A 123 -12.08 15.44 0.94
C LEU A 123 -12.54 16.06 -0.38
N ILE A 124 -12.92 17.34 -0.39
CA ILE A 124 -13.28 18.06 -1.63
C ILE A 124 -12.10 18.08 -2.59
N LYS A 125 -10.89 18.41 -2.12
CA LYS A 125 -9.68 18.36 -2.96
C LYS A 125 -9.42 16.97 -3.53
N LEU A 126 -9.58 15.92 -2.73
CA LEU A 126 -9.39 14.53 -3.17
C LEU A 126 -10.43 14.16 -4.24
N LEU A 127 -11.71 14.44 -3.99
CA LEU A 127 -12.81 14.15 -4.92
C LEU A 127 -12.71 14.98 -6.22
N THR A 128 -12.14 16.18 -6.15
CA THR A 128 -11.93 17.05 -7.33
C THR A 128 -10.57 16.84 -8.00
N GLY A 129 -9.75 15.91 -7.53
CA GLY A 129 -8.41 15.65 -8.08
C GLY A 129 -7.40 16.78 -7.88
N ARG A 130 -7.63 17.66 -6.90
CA ARG A 130 -6.80 18.83 -6.57
C ARG A 130 -5.87 18.61 -5.38
N MET A 131 -5.85 17.40 -4.83
CA MET A 131 -4.89 17.02 -3.78
C MET A 131 -3.63 16.47 -4.43
N SER A 132 -2.46 16.93 -4.00
CA SER A 132 -1.19 16.32 -4.40
C SER A 132 -0.83 15.13 -3.53
N LEU A 133 -0.02 14.22 -4.04
CA LEU A 133 0.49 13.07 -3.28
C LEU A 133 1.21 13.55 -2.02
N ALA A 134 2.06 14.57 -2.17
CA ALA A 134 2.77 15.18 -1.04
C ALA A 134 1.82 15.85 -0.02
N GLU A 135 0.70 16.45 -0.46
CA GLU A 135 -0.34 16.93 0.47
C GLU A 135 -1.02 15.77 1.21
N GLY A 136 -1.32 14.67 0.51
CA GLY A 136 -1.86 13.44 1.08
C GLY A 136 -0.93 12.86 2.16
N GLU A 137 0.36 12.70 1.86
CA GLU A 137 1.38 12.23 2.79
C GLU A 137 1.46 13.08 4.05
N ARG A 138 1.53 14.42 3.91
CA ARG A 138 1.59 15.33 5.06
C ARG A 138 0.36 15.21 5.95
N ARG A 139 -0.83 15.08 5.35
CA ARG A 139 -2.09 14.96 6.10
C ARG A 139 -2.20 13.61 6.79
N ALA A 140 -1.90 12.52 6.09
CA ALA A 140 -1.86 11.18 6.65
C ALA A 140 -0.84 11.07 7.79
N SER A 141 0.36 11.62 7.58
CA SER A 141 1.42 11.68 8.59
C SER A 141 0.97 12.40 9.86
N ARG A 142 0.33 13.56 9.73
CA ARG A 142 -0.22 14.32 10.87
C ARG A 142 -1.32 13.55 11.60
N ALA A 143 -2.23 12.95 10.85
CA ALA A 143 -3.34 12.16 11.40
C ALA A 143 -2.84 10.96 12.21
N LEU A 144 -1.89 10.23 11.64
CA LEU A 144 -1.35 9.01 12.21
C LEU A 144 -0.25 9.27 13.26
N ARG A 145 0.32 10.49 13.30
CA ARG A 145 1.51 10.86 14.10
C ARG A 145 2.72 9.99 13.76
N VAL A 146 2.95 9.77 12.47
CA VAL A 146 4.12 9.06 11.92
C VAL A 146 4.61 9.79 10.67
N ARG A 147 5.87 9.63 10.29
CA ARG A 147 6.36 10.06 8.98
C ARG A 147 5.94 9.01 7.96
N GLY A 148 4.86 9.28 7.22
CA GLY A 148 4.34 8.40 6.19
C GLY A 148 4.73 8.87 4.79
N ARG A 149 5.10 7.92 3.92
CA ARG A 149 5.46 8.18 2.52
C ARG A 149 4.77 7.20 1.57
N ALA A 150 4.29 7.70 0.44
CA ALA A 150 3.87 6.87 -0.68
C ALA A 150 5.08 6.53 -1.56
N VAL A 151 5.13 5.28 -2.01
CA VAL A 151 6.15 4.80 -2.94
C VAL A 151 5.45 4.51 -4.27
N VAL A 152 5.68 5.38 -5.26
CA VAL A 152 5.13 5.18 -6.62
C VAL A 152 5.94 4.07 -7.28
N CYS A 153 5.31 2.92 -7.47
CA CYS A 153 5.95 1.71 -7.94
C CYS A 153 5.74 1.52 -9.44
N ALA A 154 6.81 1.11 -10.12
CA ALA A 154 6.78 0.77 -11.55
C ALA A 154 6.27 -0.65 -11.84
N TRP A 155 5.95 -1.43 -10.80
CA TRP A 155 5.53 -2.83 -10.90
C TRP A 155 4.05 -2.95 -10.53
N PRO A 156 3.16 -3.22 -11.50
CA PRO A 156 1.72 -3.26 -11.23
C PRO A 156 1.28 -4.45 -10.38
N GLU A 157 2.12 -5.48 -10.24
CA GLU A 157 1.81 -6.69 -9.46
C GLU A 157 1.52 -6.39 -7.98
N ILE A 158 2.08 -5.31 -7.42
CA ILE A 158 1.81 -4.93 -6.03
C ILE A 158 0.36 -4.46 -5.83
N GLY A 159 -0.32 -4.06 -6.90
CA GLY A 159 -1.71 -3.59 -6.91
C GLY A 159 -2.65 -4.54 -7.64
N MET A 160 -2.19 -5.74 -8.02
CA MET A 160 -2.99 -6.78 -8.67
C MET A 160 -3.40 -7.85 -7.66
N ASP A 161 -4.24 -7.44 -6.71
CA ASP A 161 -4.94 -8.32 -5.78
C ASP A 161 -6.05 -9.13 -6.48
N VAL A 162 -6.45 -10.24 -5.86
CA VAL A 162 -7.50 -11.13 -6.38
C VAL A 162 -8.71 -11.13 -5.45
N ASP A 163 -9.59 -10.14 -5.66
CA ASP A 163 -10.87 -10.01 -4.96
C ASP A 163 -12.05 -10.60 -5.74
N LYS A 164 -11.95 -10.66 -7.08
CA LYS A 164 -13.05 -10.97 -8.00
C LYS A 164 -12.68 -12.09 -8.99
N PRO A 165 -13.66 -12.85 -9.50
CA PRO A 165 -13.39 -13.96 -10.44
C PRO A 165 -12.56 -13.56 -11.66
N PHE A 166 -12.85 -12.41 -12.28
CA PHE A 166 -12.07 -11.96 -13.44
C PHE A 166 -10.62 -11.56 -13.11
N GLN A 167 -10.32 -11.17 -11.86
CA GLN A 167 -8.95 -10.94 -11.41
C GLN A 167 -8.18 -12.26 -11.24
N LEU A 168 -8.88 -13.30 -10.77
CA LEU A 168 -8.32 -14.65 -10.70
C LEU A 168 -7.98 -15.18 -12.10
N ASP A 169 -8.84 -14.93 -13.10
CA ASP A 169 -8.58 -15.33 -14.49
C ASP A 169 -7.33 -14.65 -15.05
N ILE A 170 -7.14 -13.35 -14.77
CA ILE A 170 -5.91 -12.61 -15.12
C ILE A 170 -4.69 -13.24 -14.44
N ALA A 171 -4.76 -13.49 -13.12
CA ALA A 171 -3.65 -14.05 -12.38
C ALA A 171 -3.26 -15.46 -12.86
N ARG A 172 -4.24 -16.31 -13.18
CA ARG A 172 -3.99 -17.65 -13.74
C ARG A 172 -3.28 -17.58 -15.08
N ALA A 173 -3.78 -16.75 -16.00
CA ALA A 173 -3.16 -16.59 -17.32
C ALA A 173 -1.69 -16.13 -17.21
N GLU A 174 -1.39 -15.20 -16.31
CA GLU A 174 -0.02 -14.72 -16.06
C GLU A 174 0.89 -15.81 -15.46
N LEU A 175 0.38 -16.59 -14.50
CA LEU A 175 1.15 -17.67 -13.87
C LEU A 175 1.41 -18.85 -14.82
N GLU A 176 0.43 -19.19 -15.65
CA GLU A 176 0.57 -20.21 -16.70
C GLU A 176 1.59 -19.78 -17.74
N ALA A 177 1.54 -18.51 -18.19
CA ALA A 177 2.52 -17.95 -19.12
C ALA A 177 3.95 -17.98 -18.55
N ARG A 178 4.13 -17.67 -17.25
CA ARG A 178 5.44 -17.78 -16.57
C ARG A 178 5.96 -19.21 -16.53
N SER A 179 5.08 -20.17 -16.26
CA SER A 179 5.46 -21.59 -16.15
C SER A 179 5.82 -22.20 -17.51
N GLY A 180 5.16 -21.76 -18.59
CA GLY A 180 5.50 -22.15 -19.96
C GLY A 180 6.76 -21.47 -20.51
N ALA A 181 7.26 -20.42 -19.85
CA ALA A 181 8.45 -19.66 -20.23
C ALA A 181 9.74 -20.09 -19.50
N SER A 182 9.71 -21.18 -18.70
CA SER A 182 10.92 -21.75 -18.10
C SER A 182 11.91 -22.17 -19.20
N PRO A 183 13.13 -21.62 -19.24
CA PRO A 183 14.18 -22.17 -20.07
C PRO A 183 14.65 -23.51 -19.47
N LEU A 184 14.80 -24.51 -20.34
CA LEU A 184 15.66 -25.67 -20.08
C LEU A 184 17.09 -25.23 -19.78
#